data_AF-A0A5K1CZD9-F1
#
_entry.id   AF-A0A5K1CZD9-F1
#
_cell.length_a   1.000
_cell.length_b   1.000
_cell.length_c   1.000
_cell.angle_alpha   90.00
_cell.angle_beta   90.00
_cell.angle_gamma   90.00
#
_symmetry.space_group_name_H-M   'P 1'
#
loop_
_entity.id
_entity.type
_entity.pdbx_description
1 polymer ?
#
loop_
_entity_poly.entity_id
_entity_poly.type
_entity_poly.pdbx_seq_one_letter_code
_entity_poly.pdbx_strand_id
1 'polypeptide(L)' 'VPSHVLMGISQEEEAPLKSLSLSPFGEACSRLDLSVMHEILDKVGYKDDEGVSNE' A
#
# COMPACT_ATOMS: atom_id res chain seq x y z
N VAL A 1 8.21 -17.72 17.86
CA VAL A 1 7.07 -16.88 18.33
C VAL A 1 6.34 -16.36 17.09
N PRO A 2 5.00 -16.49 16.98
CA PRO A 2 4.25 -16.00 15.81
C PRO A 2 4.39 -14.48 15.61
N SER A 3 4.29 -14.02 14.36
CA SER A 3 4.47 -12.60 14.00
C SER A 3 3.49 -11.67 14.70
N HIS A 4 2.23 -12.08 14.85
CA HIS A 4 1.20 -11.30 15.55
C HIS A 4 1.54 -11.07 17.03
N VAL A 5 2.13 -12.07 17.69
CA VAL A 5 2.62 -11.95 19.08
C VAL A 5 3.81 -11.00 19.16
N LEU A 6 4.70 -11.02 18.17
CA LEU A 6 5.86 -10.10 18.13
C LEU A 6 5.45 -8.64 17.87
N MET A 7 4.41 -8.42 17.08
CA MET A 7 3.86 -7.10 16.79
C MET A 7 2.89 -6.59 17.87
N GLY A 8 2.64 -7.37 18.93
CA GLY A 8 1.71 -7.01 20.01
C GLY A 8 0.25 -6.90 19.56
N ILE A 9 -0.12 -7.52 18.43
CA ILE A 9 -1.50 -7.55 17.94
C ILE A 9 -2.24 -8.76 18.52
N SER A 10 -3.36 -8.50 19.17
CA SER A 10 -4.28 -9.53 19.65
C SER A 10 -4.97 -10.19 18.46
N GLN A 11 -5.00 -11.52 18.42
CA GLN A 11 -5.60 -12.31 17.33
C GLN A 11 -7.13 -12.10 17.17
N GLU A 12 -7.75 -11.31 18.05
CA GLU A 12 -9.18 -10.97 18.04
C GLU A 12 -9.55 -9.83 17.07
N GLU A 13 -8.59 -9.14 16.47
CA GLU A 13 -8.83 -8.19 15.38
C GLU A 13 -8.39 -8.78 14.03
N GLU A 14 -9.00 -9.89 13.62
CA GLU A 14 -9.35 -9.98 12.20
C GLU A 14 -10.48 -8.97 12.01
N ALA A 15 -10.11 -7.69 11.96
CA ALA A 15 -11.06 -6.61 11.78
C ALA A 15 -11.93 -7.02 10.60
N PRO A 16 -13.27 -7.08 10.76
CA PRO A 16 -14.13 -7.41 9.64
C PRO A 16 -13.69 -6.45 8.54
N LEU A 17 -13.58 -6.97 7.32
CA LEU A 17 -13.37 -6.18 6.10
C LEU A 17 -14.61 -5.26 5.94
N LYS A 18 -14.88 -4.39 6.92
CA LYS A 18 -15.77 -3.25 6.87
C LYS A 18 -15.25 -2.55 5.66
N SER A 19 -16.02 -2.60 4.58
CA SER A 19 -15.80 -1.95 3.29
C SER A 19 -14.83 -0.79 3.47
N LEU A 20 -13.54 -1.08 3.41
CA LEU A 20 -12.54 -0.11 3.80
C LEU A 20 -12.60 0.85 2.63
N SER A 21 -13.07 2.08 2.85
CA SER A 21 -13.11 3.06 1.78
C SER A 21 -11.69 3.16 1.27
N LEU A 22 -11.44 2.57 0.10
CA LEU A 22 -10.11 2.55 -0.46
C LEU A 22 -9.74 4.00 -0.74
N SER A 23 -8.50 4.35 -0.44
CA SER A 23 -7.95 5.59 -0.98
C SER A 23 -7.93 5.49 -2.51
N PRO A 24 -7.84 6.61 -3.24
CA PRO A 24 -7.71 6.58 -4.70
C PRO A 24 -6.58 5.66 -5.18
N PHE A 25 -5.48 5.60 -4.43
CA PHE A 25 -4.38 4.67 -4.67
C PHE A 25 -4.80 3.21 -4.41
N GLY A 26 -5.44 2.94 -3.27
CA GLY A 26 -5.95 1.61 -2.94
C GLY A 26 -6.97 1.09 -3.96
N GLU A 27 -7.79 1.97 -4.52
CA GLU A 27 -8.73 1.62 -5.59
C GLU A 27 -7.99 1.26 -6.89
N ALA A 28 -6.97 2.03 -7.26
CA ALA A 28 -6.10 1.70 -8.38
C ALA A 28 -5.39 0.36 -8.19
N CYS A 29 -4.89 0.06 -6.98
CA CYS A 29 -4.31 -1.24 -6.64
C CYS A 29 -5.33 -2.38 -6.78
N SER A 30 -6.55 -2.18 -6.30
CA SER A 30 -7.62 -3.19 -6.40
C SER A 30 -8.02 -3.46 -7.85
N ARG A 31 -7.88 -2.47 -8.74
CA ARG A 31 -8.17 -2.59 -10.18
C ARG A 31 -6.95 -3.05 -10.99
N LEU A 32 -5.78 -3.16 -10.35
CA LEU A 32 -4.48 -3.33 -11.01
C LEU A 32 -4.21 -2.27 -12.09
N ASP A 33 -4.69 -1.04 -11.87
CA ASP A 33 -4.52 0.06 -12.82
C ASP A 33 -3.17 0.75 -12.60
N LEU A 34 -2.14 0.23 -13.26
CA LEU A 34 -0.78 0.75 -13.21
C LEU A 34 -0.66 2.21 -13.67
N SER A 35 -1.50 2.65 -14.60
CA SER A 35 -1.46 4.03 -15.11
C SER A 35 -1.91 5.00 -14.03
N VAL A 36 -3.01 4.68 -13.34
CA VAL A 36 -3.52 5.51 -12.24
C VAL A 36 -2.58 5.44 -11.04
N MET A 37 -2.01 4.27 -10.73
CA MET A 37 -0.99 4.15 -9.67
C MET A 37 0.22 5.04 -9.96
N HIS A 38 0.73 5.02 -11.19
CA HIS A 38 1.86 5.85 -11.60
C HIS A 38 1.53 7.35 -11.51
N GLU A 39 0.36 7.78 -12.00
CA GLU A 39 -0.07 9.19 -11.91
C GLU A 39 -0.20 9.65 -10.45
N ILE A 40 -0.72 8.79 -9.58
CA ILE A 40 -0.82 9.11 -8.16
C ILE A 40 0.59 9.26 -7.57
N LEU A 41 1.49 8.31 -7.80
CA LEU A 41 2.87 8.35 -7.28
C LEU A 41 3.63 9.60 -7.76
N ASP A 42 3.49 9.96 -9.03
CA ASP A 42 4.05 11.19 -9.62
C ASP A 42 3.50 12.44 -8.91
N LYS A 43 2.18 12.49 -8.67
CA LYS A 43 1.55 13.58 -7.91
C LYS A 43 2.00 13.66 -6.46
N VAL A 44 2.31 12.54 -5.80
CA VAL A 44 2.83 12.57 -4.41
C VAL A 44 4.32 12.95 -4.37
N GLY A 45 4.96 13.18 -5.52
CA GLY A 45 6.38 13.51 -5.62
C GLY A 45 7.29 12.32 -5.36
N TYR A 46 6.77 11.09 -5.50
CA TYR A 46 7.58 9.88 -5.50
C TYR A 46 8.32 9.86 -6.83
N LYS A 47 9.59 10.31 -6.83
CA LYS A 47 10.40 10.31 -8.05
C LYS A 47 10.65 8.87 -8.45
N ASP A 48 10.33 8.53 -9.70
CA ASP A 48 10.88 7.36 -10.36
C ASP A 48 12.40 7.43 -10.15
N ASP A 49 13.01 6.39 -9.60
CA ASP A 49 14.42 6.36 -9.19
C ASP A 49 15.34 6.32 -10.43
N GLU A 50 15.11 7.19 -11.42
CA GLU A 50 15.85 7.36 -12.68
C GLU A 50 17.32 7.82 -12.47
N GLY A 51 17.78 7.85 -11.20
CA GLY A 51 19.14 8.22 -10.81
C GLY A 51 19.73 7.45 -9.62
N VAL A 52 19.08 6.41 -9.09
CA VAL A 52 19.75 5.49 -8.14
C VAL A 52 20.55 4.47 -8.94
N SER A 53 21.67 4.94 -9.50
CA SER A 53 22.76 4.05 -9.87
C SER A 53 23.33 3.50 -8.56
N ASN A 54 22.90 2.31 -8.15
CA ASN A 54 23.60 1.56 -7.10
C ASN A 54 24.87 0.99 -7.72
N GLU A 55 25.84 1.86 -7.96
CA GLU A 55 27.23 1.52 -8.26
C GLU A 55 28.07 1.35 -6.99
#